data_AF-X1QNJ3-F1
#
_entry.id   AF-X1QNJ3-F1
#
_cell.length_a   1.000
_cell.length_b   1.000
_cell.length_c   1.000
_cell.angle_alpha   90.00
_cell.angle_beta   90.00
_cell.angle_gamma   90.00
#
_symmetry.space_group_name_H-M   'P 1'
#
loop_
_entity.id
_entity.type
_entity.pdbx_description
1 polymer ?
#
loop_
_entity_poly.entity_id
_entity_poly.type
_entity_poly.pdbx_seq_one_letter_code
_entity_poly.pdbx_strand_id
1 'polypeptide(L)'
;VNYMEYRWSSISNIASKPYVCGYCSQPLSSEKGFFADLFRDGASTGLRSHVYICHFCGKPTFFDVDGKQTPGPKYGNSVSGIEDEKINKLYEEARKCIGTNAYTAAILTCRKLLMHIAVEKGAAKNLSFIDYVAYLSDKGYIPPDSKEWVDEIREKGNEATH
;
A
#
# COMPACT_ATOMS: atom_id res chain seq x y z
N VAL A 1 10.41 18.53 -27.68
CA VAL A 1 10.23 17.51 -26.63
C VAL A 1 11.05 17.99 -25.45
N ASN A 2 10.43 18.39 -24.33
CA ASN A 2 11.17 18.83 -23.15
C ASN A 2 11.79 17.61 -22.47
N TYR A 3 13.12 17.55 -22.40
CA TYR A 3 13.83 16.42 -21.81
C TYR A 3 14.08 16.68 -20.33
N MET A 4 13.60 15.78 -19.47
CA MET A 4 13.86 15.79 -18.04
C MET A 4 14.89 14.72 -17.70
N GLU A 5 15.94 15.12 -16.99
CA GLU A 5 17.09 14.26 -16.64
C GLU A 5 17.38 14.35 -15.13
N TYR A 6 17.61 13.20 -14.50
CA TYR A 6 18.11 13.11 -13.13
C TYR A 6 19.61 12.83 -13.14
N ARG A 7 20.39 13.69 -12.47
CA ARG A 7 21.83 13.47 -12.29
C ARG A 7 22.15 13.09 -10.86
N TRP A 8 22.31 11.79 -10.61
CA TRP A 8 22.58 11.24 -9.29
C TRP A 8 24.02 11.52 -8.84
N SER A 9 24.17 11.96 -7.59
CA SER A 9 25.45 12.08 -6.90
C SER A 9 25.71 10.88 -5.99
N SER A 10 26.97 10.65 -5.58
CA SER A 10 27.39 9.54 -4.71
C SER A 10 26.79 9.61 -3.30
N ILE A 11 26.97 8.53 -2.51
CA ILE A 11 26.54 8.48 -1.09
C ILE A 11 27.14 9.68 -0.35
N SER A 12 26.26 10.54 0.13
CA SER A 12 26.57 11.70 0.95
C SER A 12 25.65 11.73 2.16
N ASN A 13 26.07 12.38 3.25
CA ASN A 13 25.14 12.75 4.30
C ASN A 13 24.22 13.83 3.74
N ILE A 14 22.98 13.44 3.46
CA ILE A 14 21.93 14.34 2.99
C ILE A 14 21.13 14.84 4.20
N ALA A 15 20.36 15.91 4.01
CA ALA A 15 19.50 16.43 5.07
C ALA A 15 18.60 15.32 5.61
N SER A 16 18.58 15.15 6.94
CA SER A 16 17.76 14.13 7.59
C SER A 16 16.28 14.35 7.25
N LYS A 17 15.60 13.30 6.80
CA LYS A 17 14.18 13.34 6.45
C LYS A 17 13.40 12.31 7.27
N PRO A 18 12.32 12.71 7.97
CA PRO A 18 11.38 11.77 8.57
C PRO A 18 10.45 11.16 7.51
N TYR A 19 10.21 9.85 7.59
CA TYR A 19 9.27 9.13 6.72
C TYR A 19 8.86 7.78 7.33
N VAL A 20 7.79 7.19 6.78
CA VAL A 20 7.38 5.82 7.09
C VAL A 20 7.88 4.90 5.99
N CYS A 21 8.65 3.86 6.33
CA CYS A 21 9.23 2.97 5.33
C CYS A 21 8.15 2.20 4.55
N GLY A 22 8.11 2.35 3.23
CA GLY A 22 7.16 1.63 2.36
C GLY A 22 7.31 0.10 2.35
N TYR A 23 8.40 -0.43 2.92
CA TYR A 23 8.63 -1.87 3.03
C TYR A 23 8.28 -2.45 4.40
N CYS A 24 8.88 -1.91 5.47
CA CYS A 24 8.71 -2.45 6.82
C CYS A 24 7.66 -1.69 7.66
N SER A 25 7.12 -0.58 7.15
CA SER A 25 6.12 0.28 7.82
C SER A 25 6.59 0.90 9.15
N GLN A 26 7.88 0.83 9.48
CA GLN A 26 8.44 1.53 10.64
C GLN A 26 8.58 3.04 10.34
N PRO A 27 8.16 3.92 11.26
CA PRO A 27 8.48 5.34 11.19
C PRO A 27 9.96 5.54 11.52
N LEU A 28 10.65 6.39 10.76
CA LEU A 28 12.06 6.70 10.99
C LEU A 28 12.44 8.08 10.46
N SER A 29 13.66 8.49 10.81
CA SER A 29 14.39 9.54 10.09
C SER A 29 15.69 8.97 9.53
N SER A 30 16.07 9.37 8.33
CA SER A 30 17.33 8.96 7.72
C SER A 30 18.06 10.14 7.09
N GLU A 31 19.36 10.20 7.30
CA GLU A 31 20.32 11.12 6.67
C GLU A 31 21.22 10.39 5.65
N LYS A 32 21.06 9.06 5.53
CA LYS A 32 21.85 8.22 4.62
C LYS A 32 21.10 8.05 3.31
N GLY A 33 21.70 8.51 2.22
CA GLY A 33 21.05 8.42 0.92
C GLY A 33 21.83 9.00 -0.25
N PHE A 34 21.08 9.21 -1.33
CA PHE A 34 21.52 9.83 -2.57
C PHE A 34 20.59 11.00 -2.88
N PHE A 35 21.07 11.97 -3.65
CA PHE A 35 20.22 13.00 -4.25
C PHE A 35 20.53 13.15 -5.74
N ALA A 36 19.52 13.60 -6.48
CA ALA A 36 19.66 13.96 -7.88
C ALA A 36 19.09 15.36 -8.11
N ASP A 37 19.87 16.21 -8.77
CA ASP A 37 19.37 17.48 -9.28
C ASP A 37 18.57 17.23 -10.56
N LEU A 38 17.40 17.87 -10.67
CA LEU A 38 16.56 17.81 -11.86
C LEU A 38 17.01 18.88 -12.87
N PHE A 39 17.28 18.44 -14.09
CA PHE A 39 17.59 19.31 -15.22
C PHE A 39 16.43 19.32 -16.22
N ARG A 40 16.18 20.50 -16.80
CA ARG A 40 15.22 20.70 -17.88
C ARG A 40 15.92 21.42 -19.03
N ASP A 41 15.96 20.77 -20.20
CA ASP A 41 16.57 21.31 -21.41
C ASP A 41 18.01 21.82 -21.19
N GLY A 42 18.78 21.07 -20.38
CA GLY A 42 20.17 21.37 -20.05
C GLY A 42 20.40 22.38 -18.92
N ALA A 43 19.35 23.05 -18.44
CA ALA A 43 19.41 23.97 -17.31
C ALA A 43 18.98 23.29 -16.00
N SER A 44 19.67 23.59 -14.90
CA SER A 44 19.22 23.13 -13.58
C SER A 44 17.91 23.81 -13.19
N THR A 45 16.97 23.02 -12.68
CA THR A 45 15.70 23.54 -12.15
C THR A 45 15.80 23.99 -10.69
N GLY A 46 16.92 23.70 -10.02
CA GLY A 46 17.06 23.88 -8.57
C GLY A 46 16.29 22.85 -7.72
N LEU A 47 15.53 21.95 -8.34
CA LEU A 47 14.78 20.90 -7.65
C LEU A 47 15.62 19.64 -7.47
N ARG A 48 15.39 18.91 -6.37
CA ARG A 48 16.11 17.69 -6.02
C ARG A 48 15.18 16.55 -5.67
N SER A 49 15.49 15.38 -6.23
CA SER A 49 14.95 14.10 -5.79
C SER A 49 15.95 13.40 -4.87
N HIS A 50 15.45 12.50 -4.02
CA HIS A 50 16.27 11.84 -3.01
C HIS A 50 15.98 10.34 -2.96
N VAL A 51 16.99 9.54 -2.59
CA VAL A 51 16.83 8.15 -2.18
C VAL A 51 17.33 8.04 -0.76
N TYR A 52 16.47 7.69 0.20
CA TYR A 52 16.84 7.47 1.60
C TYR A 52 16.90 5.98 1.92
N ILE A 53 17.86 5.57 2.75
CA ILE A 53 18.00 4.19 3.20
C ILE A 53 17.34 3.99 4.56
N CYS A 54 16.43 3.03 4.67
CA CYS A 54 15.81 2.68 5.95
C CYS A 54 16.80 1.93 6.85
N HIS A 55 17.05 2.44 8.06
CA HIS A 55 17.97 1.78 9.01
C HIS A 55 17.39 0.53 9.69
N PHE A 56 16.07 0.29 9.62
CA PHE A 56 15.45 -0.93 10.16
C PHE A 56 15.54 -2.12 9.20
N CYS A 57 15.31 -1.92 7.90
CA CYS A 57 15.25 -3.02 6.92
C CYS A 57 16.29 -2.93 5.79
N GLY A 58 17.10 -1.87 5.74
CA GLY A 58 18.13 -1.66 4.73
C GLY A 58 17.62 -1.33 3.32
N LYS A 59 16.29 -1.22 3.12
CA LYS A 59 15.71 -0.97 1.80
C LYS A 59 15.65 0.54 1.48
N PRO A 60 15.92 0.94 0.22
CA PRO A 60 15.86 2.33 -0.21
C PRO A 60 14.42 2.78 -0.44
N THR A 61 14.14 4.07 -0.28
CA THR A 61 12.90 4.69 -0.77
C THR A 61 13.22 5.96 -1.55
N PHE A 62 12.57 6.13 -2.69
CA PHE A 62 12.70 7.31 -3.53
C PHE A 62 11.70 8.39 -3.12
N PHE A 63 12.11 9.64 -3.16
CA PHE A 63 11.27 10.83 -3.10
C PHE A 63 11.52 11.64 -4.36
N ASP A 64 10.48 11.91 -5.13
CA ASP A 64 10.58 12.84 -6.25
C ASP A 64 10.66 14.30 -5.79
N VAL A 65 10.72 15.21 -6.76
CA VAL A 65 10.79 16.66 -6.53
C VAL A 65 9.56 17.22 -5.82
N ASP A 66 8.41 16.55 -5.93
CA ASP A 66 7.16 16.93 -5.25
C ASP A 66 7.08 16.31 -3.84
N GLY A 67 8.09 15.53 -3.43
CA GLY A 67 8.14 14.86 -2.15
C GLY A 67 7.29 13.58 -2.09
N LYS A 68 6.81 13.06 -3.21
CA LYS A 68 6.08 11.81 -3.27
C LYS A 68 7.02 10.63 -3.05
N GLN A 69 6.71 9.83 -2.05
CA GLN A 69 7.48 8.64 -1.68
C GLN A 69 7.12 7.43 -2.56
N THR A 70 8.14 6.72 -3.07
CA THR A 70 7.98 5.44 -3.77
C THR A 70 9.05 4.42 -3.31
N PRO A 71 8.64 3.23 -2.80
CA PRO A 71 7.27 2.87 -2.46
C PRO A 71 6.76 3.72 -1.28
N GLY A 72 5.50 4.13 -1.38
CA GLY A 72 4.80 4.80 -0.30
C GLY A 72 4.54 3.86 0.89
N PRO A 73 4.22 4.41 2.07
CA PRO A 73 3.81 3.62 3.23
C PRO A 73 2.57 2.78 2.92
N LYS A 74 2.50 1.58 3.50
CA LYS A 74 1.27 0.78 3.48
C LYS A 74 0.17 1.50 4.24
N TYR A 75 -1.05 1.43 3.73
CA TYR A 75 -2.20 2.03 4.40
C TYR A 75 -2.73 1.16 5.53
N GLY A 76 -3.30 1.78 6.58
CA GLY A 76 -3.85 1.09 7.75
C GLY A 76 -2.80 0.39 8.63
N ASN A 77 -3.25 -0.29 9.67
CA ASN A 77 -2.39 -1.06 10.59
C ASN A 77 -2.24 -2.51 10.13
N SER A 78 -1.16 -3.17 10.53
CA SER A 78 -1.11 -4.64 10.42
C SER A 78 -2.01 -5.26 11.50
N VAL A 79 -2.60 -6.41 11.21
CA VAL A 79 -3.49 -7.11 12.14
C VAL A 79 -2.78 -8.36 12.64
N SER A 80 -2.64 -8.47 13.96
CA SER A 80 -2.12 -9.67 14.62
C SER A 80 -3.22 -10.71 14.84
N GLY A 81 -2.85 -11.99 14.96
CA GLY A 81 -3.79 -13.07 15.31
C GLY A 81 -4.49 -13.70 14.10
N ILE A 82 -3.98 -13.49 12.89
CA ILE A 82 -4.44 -14.21 11.69
C ILE A 82 -3.66 -15.54 11.62
N GLU A 83 -4.34 -16.67 11.84
CA GLU A 83 -3.74 -18.01 11.80
C GLU A 83 -3.42 -18.45 10.37
N ASP A 84 -4.32 -18.19 9.41
CA ASP A 84 -4.09 -18.53 8.00
C ASP A 84 -3.16 -17.50 7.31
N GLU A 85 -1.96 -17.96 6.95
CA GLU A 85 -0.95 -17.17 6.25
C GLU A 85 -1.46 -16.58 4.91
N LYS A 86 -2.38 -17.27 4.22
CA LYS A 86 -2.96 -16.77 2.96
C LYS A 86 -3.85 -15.57 3.19
N ILE A 87 -4.64 -15.58 4.26
CA ILE A 87 -5.49 -14.45 4.67
C ILE A 87 -4.60 -13.27 5.06
N ASN A 88 -3.55 -13.53 5.83
CA ASN A 88 -2.59 -12.49 6.20
C ASN A 88 -1.90 -11.87 4.96
N LYS A 89 -1.47 -12.70 4.01
CA LYS A 89 -0.85 -12.23 2.75
C LYS A 89 -1.80 -11.37 1.92
N LEU A 90 -3.06 -11.79 1.76
CA LEU A 90 -4.07 -11.01 1.05
C LEU A 90 -4.36 -9.68 1.75
N TYR A 91 -4.42 -9.68 3.08
CA TYR A 91 -4.59 -8.44 3.85
C TYR A 91 -3.43 -7.47 3.64
N GLU A 92 -2.19 -7.95 3.77
CA GLU A 92 -0.98 -7.16 3.54
C GLU A 92 -0.84 -6.68 2.09
N GLU A 93 -1.31 -7.47 1.12
CA GLU A 93 -1.38 -7.08 -0.28
C GLU A 93 -2.39 -5.95 -0.51
N ALA A 94 -3.60 -6.04 0.04
CA ALA A 94 -4.59 -4.97 -0.06
C ALA A 94 -4.04 -3.64 0.50
N ARG A 95 -3.39 -3.67 1.67
CA ARG A 95 -2.73 -2.50 2.28
C ARG A 95 -1.63 -1.91 1.39
N LYS A 96 -0.86 -2.76 0.72
CA LYS A 96 0.20 -2.35 -0.21
C LYS A 96 -0.39 -1.70 -1.48
N CYS A 97 -1.45 -2.28 -2.04
CA CYS A 97 -2.14 -1.73 -3.21
C CYS A 97 -2.64 -0.31 -2.94
N ILE A 98 -3.24 -0.06 -1.77
CA ILE A 98 -3.67 1.29 -1.37
C ILE A 98 -2.45 2.22 -1.29
N GLY A 99 -1.37 1.80 -0.63
CA GLY A 99 -0.13 2.59 -0.52
C GLY A 99 0.53 2.95 -1.86
N THR A 100 0.24 2.19 -2.92
CA THR A 100 0.72 2.45 -4.28
C THR A 100 -0.34 3.07 -5.20
N ASN A 101 -1.47 3.56 -4.66
CA ASN A 101 -2.61 4.08 -5.42
C ASN A 101 -3.25 3.08 -6.41
N ALA A 102 -3.08 1.78 -6.18
CA ALA A 102 -3.71 0.71 -6.97
C ALA A 102 -5.08 0.34 -6.38
N TYR A 103 -6.01 1.30 -6.36
CA TYR A 103 -7.28 1.18 -5.63
C TYR A 103 -8.18 0.05 -6.15
N THR A 104 -8.28 -0.12 -7.47
CA THR A 104 -9.01 -1.23 -8.10
C THR A 104 -8.50 -2.58 -7.61
N ALA A 105 -7.17 -2.77 -7.62
CA ALA A 105 -6.55 -4.00 -7.11
C ALA A 105 -6.81 -4.20 -5.62
N ALA A 106 -6.72 -3.13 -4.81
CA ALA A 106 -7.01 -3.21 -3.38
C ALA A 106 -8.43 -3.71 -3.10
N ILE A 107 -9.44 -3.19 -3.81
CA ILE A 107 -10.84 -3.59 -3.65
C ILE A 107 -11.04 -5.06 -4.04
N LEU A 108 -10.46 -5.51 -5.16
CA LEU A 108 -10.54 -6.91 -5.58
C LEU A 108 -9.87 -7.85 -4.58
N THR A 109 -8.74 -7.44 -4.00
CA THR A 109 -8.06 -8.19 -2.93
C THR A 109 -8.90 -8.24 -1.66
N CYS A 110 -9.53 -7.13 -1.24
CA CYS A 110 -10.46 -7.11 -0.10
C CYS A 110 -11.67 -8.04 -0.31
N ARG A 111 -12.23 -8.06 -1.52
CA ARG A 111 -13.33 -8.97 -1.88
C ARG A 111 -12.89 -10.43 -1.73
N LYS A 112 -11.71 -10.76 -2.26
CA LYS A 112 -11.12 -12.10 -2.16
C LYS A 112 -10.84 -12.50 -0.71
N LEU A 113 -10.32 -11.57 0.09
CA LEU A 113 -10.05 -11.75 1.52
C LEU A 113 -11.32 -12.14 2.28
N LEU A 114 -12.42 -11.40 2.13
CA LEU A 114 -13.70 -11.70 2.78
C LEU A 114 -14.26 -13.07 2.38
N MET A 115 -14.14 -13.45 1.11
CA MET A 115 -14.52 -14.79 0.66
C MET A 115 -13.69 -15.89 1.32
N HIS A 116 -12.38 -15.69 1.47
CA HIS A 116 -11.50 -16.66 2.14
C HIS A 116 -11.85 -16.81 3.62
N ILE A 117 -12.08 -15.69 4.32
CA ILE A 117 -12.49 -15.69 5.73
C ILE A 117 -13.83 -16.43 5.88
N ALA A 118 -14.82 -16.17 5.01
CA ALA A 118 -16.11 -16.85 5.08
C ALA A 118 -15.99 -18.37 4.94
N VAL A 119 -15.21 -18.85 3.97
CA VAL A 119 -14.97 -20.29 3.76
C VAL A 119 -14.23 -20.91 4.95
N GLU A 120 -13.22 -20.23 5.50
CA GLU A 120 -12.51 -20.68 6.70
C GLU A 120 -13.45 -20.81 7.90
N LYS A 121 -14.40 -19.87 8.05
CA LYS A 121 -15.42 -19.90 9.10
C LYS A 121 -16.56 -20.89 8.86
N GLY A 122 -16.56 -21.59 7.72
CA GLY A 122 -17.50 -22.69 7.42
C GLY A 122 -18.58 -22.37 6.39
N ALA A 123 -18.46 -21.28 5.63
CA ALA A 123 -19.32 -21.05 4.47
C ALA A 123 -19.07 -22.08 3.37
N ALA A 124 -20.11 -22.41 2.60
CA ALA A 124 -19.96 -23.25 1.43
C ALA A 124 -19.08 -22.57 0.37
N LYS A 125 -18.36 -23.36 -0.43
CA LYS A 125 -17.54 -22.85 -1.54
C LYS A 125 -18.44 -22.51 -2.75
N ASN A 126 -17.92 -21.69 -3.66
CA ASN A 126 -18.57 -21.27 -4.91
C ASN A 126 -19.87 -20.48 -4.75
N LEU A 127 -20.03 -19.78 -3.63
CA LEU A 127 -21.13 -18.83 -3.44
C LEU A 127 -20.83 -17.48 -4.11
N SER A 128 -21.86 -16.64 -4.24
CA SER A 128 -21.67 -15.26 -4.66
C SER A 128 -21.02 -14.44 -3.53
N PHE A 129 -20.44 -13.28 -3.86
CA PHE A 129 -19.82 -12.42 -2.84
C PHE A 129 -20.81 -11.96 -1.76
N ILE A 130 -22.05 -11.63 -2.17
CA ILE A 130 -23.07 -11.18 -1.22
C ILE A 130 -23.48 -12.29 -0.24
N ASP A 131 -23.48 -13.54 -0.68
CA ASP A 131 -23.78 -14.68 0.19
C ASP A 131 -22.68 -14.90 1.24
N TYR A 132 -21.41 -14.70 0.87
CA TYR A 132 -20.30 -14.76 1.84
C TYR A 132 -20.39 -13.64 2.87
N VAL A 133 -20.72 -12.43 2.44
CA VAL A 133 -20.94 -11.29 3.35
C VAL A 133 -22.10 -11.55 4.29
N ALA A 134 -23.24 -12.03 3.77
CA ALA A 134 -24.41 -12.36 4.56
C ALA A 134 -24.07 -13.44 5.60
N TYR A 135 -23.37 -14.50 5.21
CA TYR A 135 -22.90 -15.54 6.13
C TYR A 135 -22.06 -14.97 7.28
N LEU A 136 -21.10 -14.10 6.96
CA LEU A 136 -20.24 -13.48 7.96
C LEU A 136 -21.01 -12.56 8.92
N SER A 137 -22.00 -11.82 8.41
CA SER A 137 -22.89 -10.98 9.20
C SER A 137 -23.80 -11.82 10.12
N ASP A 138 -24.47 -12.84 9.58
CA ASP A 138 -25.42 -13.69 10.31
C ASP A 138 -24.75 -14.49 11.43
N LYS A 139 -23.48 -14.84 11.26
CA LYS A 139 -22.66 -15.51 12.27
C LYS A 139 -21.97 -14.56 13.26
N GLY A 140 -22.14 -13.24 13.09
CA GLY A 140 -21.55 -12.23 13.97
C GLY A 140 -20.03 -12.06 13.83
N TYR A 141 -19.45 -12.45 12.69
CA TYR A 141 -18.03 -12.21 12.41
C TYR A 141 -17.75 -10.78 11.93
N ILE A 142 -18.77 -10.10 11.42
CA ILE A 142 -18.73 -8.69 10.99
C ILE A 142 -19.47 -7.86 12.05
N PRO A 143 -18.83 -6.84 12.67
CA PRO A 143 -19.50 -5.93 13.60
C PRO A 143 -20.71 -5.25 12.93
N PRO A 144 -21.83 -5.02 13.65
CA PRO A 144 -23.02 -4.38 13.09
C PRO A 144 -22.74 -3.05 12.38
N ASP A 145 -21.79 -2.26 12.92
CA ASP A 145 -21.42 -0.93 12.40
C ASP A 145 -20.57 -0.98 11.12
N SER A 146 -20.12 -2.16 10.69
CA SER A 146 -19.26 -2.31 9.51
C SER A 146 -20.00 -2.66 8.22
N LYS A 147 -21.34 -2.74 8.28
CA LYS A 147 -22.18 -3.09 7.12
C LYS A 147 -22.00 -2.13 5.95
N GLU A 148 -21.92 -0.83 6.21
CA GLU A 148 -21.74 0.21 5.18
C GLU A 148 -20.44 0.01 4.39
N TRP A 149 -19.32 -0.27 5.06
CA TRP A 149 -18.02 -0.49 4.39
C TRP A 149 -18.00 -1.77 3.57
N VAL A 150 -18.71 -2.81 4.02
CA VAL A 150 -18.80 -4.06 3.25
C VAL A 150 -19.66 -3.88 2.00
N ASP A 151 -20.74 -3.10 2.10
CA ASP A 151 -21.55 -2.70 0.94
C ASP A 151 -20.74 -1.84 -0.04
N GLU A 152 -19.86 -0.96 0.44
CA GLU A 152 -18.95 -0.18 -0.42
C GLU A 152 -17.97 -1.09 -1.19
N ILE A 153 -17.40 -2.12 -0.54
CA ILE A 153 -16.54 -3.12 -1.19
C ILE A 153 -17.32 -3.89 -2.27
N ARG A 154 -18.60 -4.18 -2.01
CA ARG A 154 -19.47 -4.87 -2.98
C ARG A 154 -19.69 -4.01 -4.22
N GLU A 155 -20.08 -2.75 -4.05
CA GLU A 155 -20.39 -1.83 -5.14
C GLU A 155 -19.16 -1.52 -5.98
N LYS A 156 -18.09 -1.04 -5.33
CA LYS A 156 -16.83 -0.73 -6.02
C LYS A 156 -16.16 -1.97 -6.59
N GLY A 157 -16.35 -3.14 -5.98
CA GLY A 157 -15.82 -4.40 -6.49
C GLY A 157 -16.49 -4.86 -7.78
N ASN A 158 -17.80 -4.59 -7.94
CA ASN A 158 -18.49 -4.87 -9.18
C ASN A 158 -18.02 -3.93 -10.29
N GLU A 159 -17.86 -2.63 -10.00
CA GLU A 159 -17.27 -1.66 -10.93
C GLU A 159 -15.84 -2.03 -11.33
N ALA A 160 -15.02 -2.50 -10.39
CA ALA A 160 -13.63 -2.90 -10.64
C ALA A 160 -13.48 -4.18 -11.48
N THR A 161 -14.54 -5.00 -11.57
CA THR A 161 -14.50 -6.29 -12.28
C THR A 161 -14.98 -6.16 -13.74
N HIS A 162 -15.78 -5.14 -14.04
CA HIS A 162 -16.35 -4.86 -15.37
C HIS A 162 -15.54 -3.80 -16.12
#